data_AF-A0A1D8T8J2-F1
#
_entry.id   AF-A0A1D8T8J2-F1
#
_cell.length_a   1.000
_cell.length_b   1.000
_cell.length_c   1.000
_cell.angle_alpha   90.00
_cell.angle_beta   90.00
_cell.angle_gamma   90.00
#
_symmetry.space_group_name_H-M   'P 1'
#
loop_
_entity.id
_entity.type
_entity.pdbx_description
1 polymer ?
#
loop_
_entity_poly.entity_id
_entity_poly.type
_entity_poly.pdbx_seq_one_letter_code
_entity_poly.pdbx_strand_id
1 'polypeptide(L)'
;MDSDLVGWSQCSAPPTTSRIEIHKVFRKCVAVAAAVAGAVALGTGTAGAAATTFGEGTYLVGTHIEPGVYQSQWSDGCYWERLSGLSGELDDIIANDFASGRQFVQIYSSDLAFSSDFCGTWTRLADPTPVAPEPYVAPYVAPAAPPPAPPFPPELIVPAIGSAVVGSAVLPTVAQMMVAGSLMP
;
A
#
# COMPACT_ATOMS: atom_id res chain seq x y z
N MET A 1 46.23 -35.53 44.60
CA MET A 1 44.78 -35.39 44.80
C MET A 1 44.46 -33.90 44.77
N ASP A 2 44.11 -33.26 43.66
CA ASP A 2 43.97 -33.73 42.25
C ASP A 2 44.35 -32.57 41.30
N SER A 3 44.77 -32.67 40.03
CA SER A 3 44.75 -33.71 38.96
C SER A 3 43.41 -33.98 38.26
N ASP A 4 43.01 -33.07 37.36
CA ASP A 4 42.45 -33.33 36.01
C ASP A 4 42.23 -31.97 35.27
N LEU A 5 42.26 -31.79 33.93
CA LEU A 5 42.87 -32.55 32.82
C LEU A 5 42.94 -31.65 31.53
N VAL A 6 43.79 -32.03 30.57
CA VAL A 6 43.78 -31.68 29.11
C VAL A 6 43.85 -30.20 28.65
N GLY A 7 44.90 -29.91 27.85
CA GLY A 7 44.94 -28.84 26.83
C GLY A 7 45.41 -27.47 27.34
N TRP A 8 46.03 -26.61 26.52
CA TRP A 8 46.32 -26.69 25.08
C TRP A 8 47.82 -26.45 24.82
N SER A 9 48.44 -27.26 23.97
CA SER A 9 49.88 -27.13 23.67
C SER A 9 50.19 -25.86 22.90
N GLN A 10 51.30 -25.21 23.25
CA GLN A 10 51.80 -24.00 22.61
C GLN A 10 52.37 -24.33 21.22
N CYS A 11 52.02 -23.54 20.20
CA CYS A 11 52.67 -23.59 18.88
C CYS A 11 53.60 -22.37 18.72
N SER A 12 54.89 -22.55 19.04
CA SER A 12 55.93 -21.59 18.68
C SER A 12 56.07 -21.48 17.17
N ALA A 13 56.11 -20.25 16.64
CA ALA A 13 56.30 -20.03 15.21
C ALA A 13 57.78 -20.20 14.81
N PRO A 14 58.11 -21.05 13.81
CA PRO A 14 59.43 -21.06 13.19
C PRO A 14 59.63 -19.83 12.27
N PRO A 15 60.87 -19.40 12.02
CA PRO A 15 61.15 -18.13 11.34
C PRO A 15 61.03 -18.19 9.81
N THR A 16 60.59 -17.06 9.24
CA THR A 16 60.88 -16.57 7.86
C THR A 16 60.73 -17.53 6.66
N THR A 17 59.73 -17.28 5.80
CA THR A 17 59.90 -17.33 4.32
C THR A 17 58.78 -16.55 3.60
N SER A 18 59.20 -15.53 2.82
CA SER A 18 58.54 -14.88 1.68
C SER A 18 57.10 -14.32 1.81
N ARG A 19 56.70 -13.49 0.83
CA ARG A 19 55.62 -12.47 0.98
C ARG A 19 54.41 -12.67 0.06
N ILE A 20 54.27 -13.82 -0.60
CA ILE A 20 53.33 -14.02 -1.72
C ILE A 20 52.54 -15.35 -1.60
N GLU A 21 51.50 -15.38 -0.75
CA GLU A 21 50.35 -16.33 -0.80
C GLU A 21 49.18 -15.83 0.09
N ILE A 22 49.05 -14.50 0.27
CA ILE A 22 48.20 -13.88 1.32
C ILE A 22 46.68 -14.12 1.12
N HIS A 23 46.24 -14.49 -0.09
CA HIS A 23 44.83 -14.42 -0.49
C HIS A 23 43.94 -15.62 -0.11
N LYS A 24 44.40 -16.59 0.69
CA LYS A 24 43.61 -17.80 1.01
C LYS A 24 43.43 -18.14 2.50
N VAL A 25 44.11 -17.48 3.44
CA VAL A 25 44.08 -17.85 4.88
C VAL A 25 43.75 -16.66 5.79
N PHE A 26 42.62 -15.99 5.52
CA PHE A 26 42.08 -14.92 6.39
C PHE A 26 40.56 -15.06 6.67
N ARG A 27 40.03 -16.29 6.68
CA ARG A 27 38.76 -16.61 7.34
C ARG A 27 39.03 -17.41 8.62
N LYS A 28 38.48 -16.93 9.74
CA LYS A 28 38.60 -17.46 11.12
C LYS A 28 39.99 -17.34 11.78
N CYS A 29 40.23 -16.20 12.43
CA CYS A 29 40.38 -16.12 13.89
C CYS A 29 40.33 -14.64 14.32
N VAL A 30 39.39 -14.29 15.21
CA VAL A 30 39.23 -12.92 15.72
C VAL A 30 39.93 -12.84 17.08
N ALA A 31 40.83 -11.88 17.25
CA ALA A 31 41.44 -11.54 18.53
C ALA A 31 40.71 -10.34 19.17
N VAL A 32 40.69 -10.28 20.51
CA VAL A 32 39.95 -9.30 21.31
C VAL A 32 40.90 -8.65 22.32
N ALA A 33 40.57 -7.41 22.72
CA ALA A 33 41.24 -6.54 23.70
C ALA A 33 42.52 -5.82 23.20
N ALA A 34 42.72 -4.53 23.50
CA ALA A 34 41.74 -3.51 23.95
C ALA A 34 42.26 -2.09 23.66
N ALA A 35 41.37 -1.19 23.24
CA ALA A 35 41.60 0.25 23.25
C ALA A 35 40.25 0.99 23.31
N VAL A 36 39.87 1.53 24.48
CA VAL A 36 38.73 2.44 24.62
C VAL A 36 39.12 3.86 24.18
N ALA A 37 39.34 4.01 22.87
CA ALA A 37 39.37 5.30 22.20
C ALA A 37 38.01 5.50 21.52
N GLY A 38 37.14 6.28 22.17
CA GLY A 38 35.73 6.45 21.79
C GLY A 38 35.52 7.25 20.50
N ALA A 39 35.80 6.64 19.35
CA ALA A 39 35.22 7.04 18.07
C ALA A 39 33.86 6.35 17.89
N VAL A 40 32.87 6.71 18.73
CA VAL A 40 31.49 6.62 18.28
C VAL A 40 31.38 7.63 17.16
N ALA A 41 31.56 7.16 15.93
CA ALA A 41 31.10 7.88 14.77
C ALA A 41 29.58 7.97 14.89
N LEU A 42 29.11 9.03 15.56
CA LEU A 42 27.79 9.58 15.33
C LEU A 42 27.77 9.94 13.85
N GLY A 43 27.38 8.96 13.03
CA GLY A 43 27.10 9.18 11.65
C GLY A 43 26.00 10.21 11.61
N THR A 44 26.35 11.46 11.33
CA THR A 44 25.48 12.40 10.66
C THR A 44 25.28 11.89 9.24
N GLY A 45 24.70 10.69 9.13
CA GLY A 45 24.01 10.26 7.93
C GLY A 45 22.90 11.27 7.77
N THR A 46 23.12 12.20 6.85
CA THR A 46 22.11 13.17 6.43
C THR A 46 20.84 12.37 6.17
N ALA A 47 19.83 12.55 7.01
CA ALA A 47 18.56 11.86 6.83
C ALA A 47 18.08 12.24 5.42
N GLY A 48 18.11 11.27 4.51
CA GLY A 48 17.64 11.49 3.16
C GLY A 48 16.17 11.90 3.25
N ALA A 49 15.77 12.95 2.53
CA ALA A 49 14.36 13.30 2.43
C ALA A 49 13.61 12.04 1.98
N ALA A 50 12.58 11.66 2.75
CA ALA A 50 11.89 10.40 2.53
C ALA A 50 11.18 10.44 1.16
N ALA A 51 11.07 9.28 0.51
CA ALA A 51 10.77 9.22 -0.91
C ALA A 51 9.30 9.58 -1.21
N THR A 52 9.12 10.55 -2.10
CA THR A 52 7.81 10.88 -2.70
C THR A 52 7.48 10.00 -3.91
N THR A 53 8.40 9.18 -4.39
CA THR A 53 8.17 8.15 -5.43
C THR A 53 8.91 6.88 -5.06
N PHE A 54 8.22 5.73 -5.09
CA PHE A 54 8.77 4.43 -4.69
C PHE A 54 8.10 3.28 -5.48
N GLY A 55 8.56 2.04 -5.30
CA GLY A 55 8.10 0.86 -6.05
C GLY A 55 7.24 -0.11 -5.21
N GLU A 56 7.34 -1.40 -5.53
CA GLU A 56 6.76 -2.48 -4.73
C GLU A 56 7.66 -2.87 -3.55
N GLY A 57 7.09 -3.54 -2.55
CA GLY A 57 7.73 -3.89 -1.29
C GLY A 57 7.35 -2.99 -0.11
N THR A 58 8.04 -3.16 1.02
CA THR A 58 7.68 -2.56 2.32
C THR A 58 8.56 -1.35 2.69
N TYR A 59 7.93 -0.25 3.08
CA TYR A 59 8.55 1.05 3.33
C TYR A 59 8.14 1.61 4.69
N LEU A 60 9.12 1.97 5.54
CA LEU A 60 8.88 2.65 6.81
C LEU A 60 8.40 4.09 6.59
N VAL A 61 7.29 4.48 7.19
CA VAL A 61 6.75 5.84 7.05
C VAL A 61 7.58 6.82 7.89
N GLY A 62 7.81 8.03 7.36
CA GLY A 62 8.69 9.04 7.94
C GLY A 62 10.19 8.71 7.87
N THR A 63 10.57 7.53 7.37
CA THR A 63 11.98 7.10 7.24
C THR A 63 12.35 6.76 5.80
N HIS A 64 11.54 5.93 5.13
CA HIS A 64 11.72 5.59 3.71
C HIS A 64 10.80 6.40 2.80
N ILE A 65 9.57 6.68 3.25
CA ILE A 65 8.53 7.42 2.49
C ILE A 65 7.86 8.49 3.37
N GLU A 66 7.37 9.58 2.78
CA GLU A 66 6.65 10.61 3.53
C GLU A 66 5.18 10.25 3.78
N PRO A 67 4.52 10.75 4.83
CA PRO A 67 3.07 10.73 4.94
C PRO A 67 2.40 11.55 3.83
N GLY A 68 1.29 11.09 3.28
CA GLY A 68 0.58 11.79 2.19
C GLY A 68 -0.39 10.90 1.42
N VAL A 69 -1.09 11.49 0.45
CA VAL A 69 -1.87 10.72 -0.53
C VAL A 69 -0.94 10.26 -1.64
N TYR A 70 -0.87 8.95 -1.88
CA TYR A 70 -0.12 8.35 -2.98
C TYR A 70 -1.06 7.78 -4.04
N GLN A 71 -0.68 7.92 -5.30
CA GLN A 71 -1.29 7.27 -6.46
C GLN A 71 -0.37 6.15 -6.96
N SER A 72 -0.90 4.96 -7.22
CA SER A 72 -0.18 3.90 -7.92
C SER A 72 -0.22 4.12 -9.44
N GLN A 73 0.70 3.47 -10.17
CA GLN A 73 0.47 3.17 -11.59
C GLN A 73 -0.73 2.21 -11.73
N TRP A 74 -1.20 2.02 -12.97
CA TRP A 74 -2.28 1.09 -13.25
C TRP A 74 -1.77 -0.35 -13.24
N SER A 75 -2.52 -1.29 -12.64
CA SER A 75 -2.31 -2.73 -12.80
C SER A 75 -3.62 -3.53 -12.74
N ASP A 76 -3.58 -4.79 -13.14
CA ASP A 76 -4.75 -5.71 -13.11
C ASP A 76 -5.07 -6.28 -11.72
N GLY A 77 -4.26 -6.01 -10.69
CA GLY A 77 -4.48 -6.53 -9.35
C GLY A 77 -3.41 -6.06 -8.36
N CYS A 78 -3.50 -4.80 -7.95
CA CYS A 78 -2.63 -4.20 -6.94
C CYS A 78 -3.09 -4.63 -5.54
N TYR A 79 -2.20 -5.24 -4.75
CA TYR A 79 -2.38 -5.43 -3.31
C TYR A 79 -1.61 -4.36 -2.56
N TRP A 80 -2.24 -3.66 -1.61
CA TRP A 80 -1.54 -2.74 -0.72
C TRP A 80 -2.07 -2.85 0.71
N GLU A 81 -1.20 -2.52 1.66
CA GLU A 81 -1.51 -2.52 3.09
C GLU A 81 -0.77 -1.39 3.84
N ARG A 82 -1.47 -0.79 4.79
CA ARG A 82 -0.92 0.12 5.80
C ARG A 82 -0.76 -0.66 7.10
N LEU A 83 0.41 -0.58 7.72
CA LEU A 83 0.82 -1.47 8.80
C LEU A 83 1.14 -0.72 10.09
N SER A 84 0.71 -1.28 11.23
CA SER A 84 1.06 -0.86 12.59
C SER A 84 2.28 -1.61 13.14
N GLY A 85 2.58 -2.79 12.59
CA GLY A 85 3.74 -3.61 12.93
C GLY A 85 4.44 -4.20 11.70
N LEU A 86 5.35 -5.14 11.92
CA LEU A 86 6.15 -5.84 10.90
C LEU A 86 6.38 -7.33 11.24
N SER A 87 5.44 -7.93 11.97
CA SER A 87 5.47 -9.36 12.31
C SER A 87 5.01 -10.25 11.15
N GLY A 88 4.14 -9.72 10.28
CA GLY A 88 3.45 -10.48 9.22
C GLY A 88 2.12 -11.09 9.67
N GLU A 89 1.68 -10.86 10.91
CA GLU A 89 0.37 -11.26 11.41
C GLU A 89 -0.73 -10.28 10.99
N LEU A 90 -1.98 -10.76 10.91
CA LEU A 90 -3.13 -9.95 10.48
C LEU A 90 -3.44 -8.77 11.43
N ASP A 91 -3.06 -8.88 12.71
CA ASP A 91 -3.24 -7.82 13.72
C ASP A 91 -2.35 -6.58 13.45
N ASP A 92 -1.33 -6.69 12.59
CA ASP A 92 -0.51 -5.56 12.14
C ASP A 92 -1.15 -4.75 11.00
N ILE A 93 -2.26 -5.21 10.41
CA ILE A 93 -2.89 -4.55 9.24
C ILE A 93 -3.89 -3.48 9.70
N ILE A 94 -3.56 -2.21 9.47
CA ILE A 94 -4.44 -1.06 9.74
C ILE A 94 -5.55 -0.97 8.68
N ALA A 95 -5.19 -1.17 7.41
CA ALA A 95 -6.09 -1.20 6.27
C ALA A 95 -5.37 -1.81 5.06
N ASN A 96 -6.08 -2.60 4.25
CA ASN A 96 -5.59 -3.13 2.98
C ASN A 96 -6.70 -3.14 1.91
N ASP A 97 -6.32 -3.36 0.65
CA ASP A 97 -7.26 -3.63 -0.45
C ASP A 97 -6.57 -4.46 -1.55
N PHE A 98 -7.36 -5.13 -2.38
CA PHE A 98 -6.91 -5.85 -3.58
C PHE A 98 -7.79 -5.52 -4.78
N ALA A 99 -7.31 -4.66 -5.67
CA ALA A 99 -8.10 -4.19 -6.80
C ALA A 99 -7.27 -3.87 -8.06
N SER A 100 -7.87 -4.12 -9.22
CA SER A 100 -7.41 -3.63 -10.52
C SER A 100 -7.64 -2.12 -10.64
N GLY A 101 -6.79 -1.42 -11.40
CA GLY A 101 -6.89 0.03 -11.63
C GLY A 101 -5.68 0.81 -11.14
N ARG A 102 -5.87 2.12 -10.92
CA ARG A 102 -4.95 2.96 -10.13
C ARG A 102 -5.52 3.14 -8.74
N GLN A 103 -4.75 2.79 -7.73
CA GLN A 103 -5.12 2.97 -6.34
C GLN A 103 -4.73 4.37 -5.84
N PHE A 104 -5.47 4.86 -4.87
CA PHE A 104 -5.22 6.14 -4.18
C PHE A 104 -5.27 5.89 -2.68
N VAL A 105 -4.13 6.03 -2.00
CA VAL A 105 -4.01 5.67 -0.58
C VAL A 105 -3.50 6.86 0.21
N GLN A 106 -4.22 7.24 1.27
CA GLN A 106 -3.70 8.14 2.29
C GLN A 106 -2.86 7.33 3.29
N ILE A 107 -1.55 7.53 3.24
CA ILE A 107 -0.58 7.04 4.23
C ILE A 107 -0.47 8.11 5.32
N TYR A 108 -0.61 7.74 6.59
CA TYR A 108 -0.62 8.64 7.73
C TYR A 108 0.70 8.57 8.50
N SER A 109 1.07 9.65 9.20
CA SER A 109 2.26 9.68 10.07
C SER A 109 2.16 8.80 11.33
N SER A 110 1.01 8.16 11.54
CA SER A 110 0.76 7.15 12.57
C SER A 110 1.07 5.72 12.13
N ASP A 111 1.22 5.50 10.82
CA ASP A 111 1.48 4.18 10.26
C ASP A 111 2.96 3.85 10.46
N LEU A 112 3.30 2.61 10.82
CA LEU A 112 4.70 2.18 10.93
C LEU A 112 5.30 1.97 9.55
N ALA A 113 4.54 1.30 8.68
CA ALA A 113 4.96 0.96 7.32
C ALA A 113 3.79 0.97 6.34
N PHE A 114 4.16 1.03 5.06
CA PHE A 114 3.29 0.73 3.92
C PHE A 114 3.93 -0.42 3.13
N SER A 115 3.14 -1.41 2.72
CA SER A 115 3.59 -2.50 1.85
C SER A 115 2.69 -2.58 0.62
N SER A 116 3.24 -2.98 -0.52
CA SER A 116 2.43 -3.22 -1.73
C SER A 116 3.12 -4.14 -2.74
N ASP A 117 2.32 -4.96 -3.40
CA ASP A 117 2.73 -5.95 -4.40
C ASP A 117 1.87 -5.82 -5.66
N PHE A 118 2.48 -5.96 -6.84
CA PHE A 118 1.84 -5.81 -8.15
C PHE A 118 1.19 -4.43 -8.41
N CYS A 119 1.50 -3.42 -7.59
CA CYS A 119 1.06 -2.03 -7.72
C CYS A 119 2.01 -1.15 -8.54
N GLY A 120 3.22 -1.64 -8.81
CA GLY A 120 4.32 -0.94 -9.46
C GLY A 120 4.75 0.34 -8.74
N THR A 121 4.93 1.41 -9.52
CA THR A 121 5.40 2.70 -9.01
C THR A 121 4.29 3.47 -8.31
N TRP A 122 4.51 3.86 -7.06
CA TRP A 122 3.71 4.84 -6.32
C TRP A 122 4.32 6.23 -6.40
N THR A 123 3.48 7.26 -6.50
CA THR A 123 3.88 8.67 -6.48
C THR A 123 2.98 9.46 -5.54
N ARG A 124 3.59 10.21 -4.62
CA ARG A 124 2.92 11.15 -3.71
C ARG A 124 2.28 12.24 -4.56
N LEU A 125 0.96 12.41 -4.43
CA LEU A 125 0.31 13.59 -4.95
C LEU A 125 0.86 14.79 -4.19
N ALA A 126 1.10 15.90 -4.90
CA ALA A 126 1.44 17.15 -4.22
C ALA A 126 0.32 17.48 -3.23
N ASP A 127 0.68 17.90 -2.01
CA ASP A 127 -0.29 18.48 -1.10
C ASP A 127 -1.00 19.62 -1.86
N PRO A 128 -2.34 19.76 -1.72
CA PRO A 128 -3.05 20.83 -2.40
C PRO A 128 -2.38 22.15 -2.04
N THR A 129 -1.77 22.82 -3.03
CA THR A 129 -1.10 24.10 -2.84
C THR A 129 -2.06 24.99 -2.06
N PRO A 130 -1.68 25.52 -0.88
CA PRO A 130 -2.58 26.36 -0.11
C PRO A 130 -3.04 27.50 -0.99
N VAL A 131 -4.29 27.42 -1.45
CA VAL A 131 -4.90 28.46 -2.27
C VAL A 131 -5.05 29.63 -1.31
N ALA A 132 -4.09 30.57 -1.38
CA ALA A 132 -4.07 31.75 -0.55
C ALA A 132 -5.45 32.39 -0.68
N PRO A 133 -6.22 32.47 0.42
CA PRO A 133 -7.67 32.28 0.37
C PRO A 133 -8.29 33.22 -0.64
N GLU A 134 -8.92 32.66 -1.68
CA GLU A 134 -9.64 33.45 -2.68
C GLU A 134 -10.58 34.40 -1.96
N PRO A 135 -10.65 35.69 -2.36
CA PRO A 135 -11.21 36.77 -1.55
C PRO A 135 -12.64 36.41 -1.12
N TYR A 136 -12.74 36.02 0.16
CA TYR A 136 -13.78 35.17 0.75
C TYR A 136 -15.12 35.14 -0.02
N VAL A 137 -15.19 34.27 -1.03
CA VAL A 137 -16.48 33.72 -1.45
C VAL A 137 -16.85 32.73 -0.34
N ALA A 138 -17.85 33.08 0.47
CA ALA A 138 -18.25 32.28 1.62
C ALA A 138 -18.42 30.81 1.20
N PRO A 139 -17.87 29.85 1.97
CA PRO A 139 -17.85 28.45 1.56
C PRO A 139 -19.27 28.02 1.21
N TYR A 140 -19.42 27.36 0.06
CA TYR A 140 -20.70 26.83 -0.41
C TYR A 140 -21.28 25.99 0.72
N VAL A 141 -22.28 26.56 1.44
CA VAL A 141 -22.90 25.91 2.57
C VAL A 141 -23.63 24.72 1.98
N ALA A 142 -23.03 23.54 2.11
CA ALA A 142 -23.66 22.29 1.72
C ALA A 142 -25.05 22.30 2.38
N PRO A 143 -26.14 22.31 1.60
CA PRO A 143 -27.47 22.47 2.16
C PRO A 143 -27.65 21.36 3.19
N ALA A 144 -28.07 21.73 4.41
CA ALA A 144 -28.10 20.83 5.55
C ALA A 144 -28.71 19.49 5.11
N ALA A 145 -27.95 18.41 5.32
CA ALA A 145 -28.27 17.10 4.74
C ALA A 145 -29.76 16.80 4.95
N PRO A 146 -30.49 16.39 3.89
CA PRO A 146 -31.93 16.25 3.96
C PRO A 146 -32.27 15.38 5.18
N PRO A 147 -33.27 15.79 5.99
CA PRO A 147 -33.54 15.12 7.26
C PRO A 147 -33.71 13.62 7.01
N PRO A 148 -33.17 12.75 7.90
CA PRO A 148 -33.19 11.31 7.68
C PRO A 148 -34.61 10.89 7.36
N ALA A 149 -34.77 10.15 6.26
CA ALA A 149 -36.08 9.74 5.78
C ALA A 149 -36.87 9.11 6.94
N PRO A 150 -38.16 9.46 7.12
CA PRO A 150 -38.96 8.89 8.20
C PRO A 150 -38.91 7.36 8.10
N PRO A 151 -38.79 6.64 9.23
CA PRO A 151 -38.75 5.19 9.21
C PRO A 151 -40.00 4.68 8.46
N PHE A 152 -39.79 3.77 7.51
CA PHE A 152 -40.89 3.18 6.76
C PHE A 152 -41.93 2.63 7.75
N PRO A 153 -43.23 2.95 7.59
CA PRO A 153 -44.25 2.39 8.46
C PRO A 153 -44.22 0.85 8.33
N PRO A 154 -44.30 0.10 9.45
CA PRO A 154 -44.14 -1.35 9.43
C PRO A 154 -45.26 -2.12 8.71
N GLU A 155 -46.30 -1.43 8.23
CA GLU A 155 -47.37 -2.00 7.42
C GLU A 155 -47.26 -1.59 5.95
N LEU A 156 -46.54 -2.41 5.18
CA LEU A 156 -47.01 -2.98 3.91
C LEU A 156 -46.10 -4.12 3.45
N ILE A 157 -45.95 -5.14 4.32
CA ILE A 157 -45.51 -6.48 3.87
C ILE A 157 -46.68 -7.08 3.08
N VAL A 158 -46.80 -6.68 1.81
CA VAL A 158 -47.62 -7.40 0.83
C VAL A 158 -46.91 -8.72 0.55
N PRO A 159 -47.48 -9.89 0.87
CA PRO A 159 -46.85 -11.16 0.55
C PRO A 159 -46.88 -11.35 -0.97
N ALA A 160 -45.74 -11.16 -1.63
CA ALA A 160 -45.56 -11.37 -3.07
C ALA A 160 -45.53 -12.87 -3.43
N ILE A 161 -46.58 -13.60 -3.05
CA ILE A 161 -46.85 -14.97 -3.49
C ILE A 161 -47.81 -14.84 -4.69
N GLY A 162 -47.23 -14.85 -5.89
CA GLY A 162 -47.95 -14.43 -7.10
C GLY A 162 -47.41 -15.03 -8.41
N SER A 163 -47.02 -16.31 -8.40
CA SER A 163 -46.67 -17.02 -9.64
C SER A 163 -47.88 -17.15 -10.55
N ALA A 164 -47.91 -16.41 -11.67
CA ALA A 164 -48.92 -16.54 -12.71
C ALA A 164 -48.28 -16.52 -14.11
N VAL A 165 -48.55 -17.56 -14.88
CA VAL A 165 -48.23 -17.70 -16.31
C VAL A 165 -49.48 -17.42 -17.15
N VAL A 166 -49.32 -17.35 -18.49
CA VAL A 166 -50.38 -17.13 -19.51
C VAL A 166 -50.83 -15.65 -19.60
N GLY A 167 -51.01 -15.06 -20.79
CA GLY A 167 -50.79 -15.61 -22.13
C GLY A 167 -51.03 -14.58 -23.25
N SER A 168 -50.80 -15.01 -24.50
CA SER A 168 -50.79 -14.13 -25.68
C SER A 168 -52.17 -13.84 -26.29
N ALA A 169 -52.21 -12.72 -27.05
CA ALA A 169 -53.06 -12.44 -28.20
C ALA A 169 -54.57 -12.14 -28.01
N VAL A 170 -54.95 -10.87 -28.25
CA VAL A 170 -56.17 -10.53 -29.00
C VAL A 170 -55.93 -9.31 -29.92
N LEU A 171 -56.35 -9.42 -31.18
CA LEU A 171 -56.57 -8.40 -32.23
C LEU A 171 -57.89 -8.81 -32.94
N PRO A 172 -58.55 -8.01 -33.82
CA PRO A 172 -58.14 -6.77 -34.52
C PRO A 172 -58.92 -5.53 -33.97
N THR A 173 -59.44 -4.49 -34.66
CA THR A 173 -59.87 -4.22 -36.07
C THR A 173 -59.98 -2.69 -36.33
N VAL A 174 -60.51 -2.27 -37.49
CA VAL A 174 -60.71 -0.88 -37.99
C VAL A 174 -59.39 -0.25 -38.50
N ALA A 175 -59.06 -0.13 -39.80
CA ALA A 175 -59.78 0.21 -41.05
C ALA A 175 -60.14 1.71 -41.20
N GLN A 176 -59.95 2.41 -42.34
CA GLN A 176 -59.20 2.14 -43.58
C GLN A 176 -59.21 3.42 -44.48
N MET A 177 -58.09 3.79 -45.13
CA MET A 177 -57.98 4.61 -46.38
C MET A 177 -56.47 4.77 -46.75
N MET A 178 -55.97 4.44 -47.96
CA MET A 178 -56.02 5.17 -49.26
C MET A 178 -55.07 6.41 -49.31
N VAL A 179 -54.21 6.68 -50.33
CA VAL A 179 -53.90 5.94 -51.58
C VAL A 179 -52.56 6.39 -52.26
N ALA A 180 -51.91 5.47 -52.99
CA ALA A 180 -51.00 5.58 -54.17
C ALA A 180 -49.75 6.52 -54.28
N GLY A 181 -48.78 6.10 -55.12
CA GLY A 181 -47.58 6.83 -55.60
C GLY A 181 -46.27 6.09 -55.31
N SER A 182 -45.63 5.29 -56.19
CA SER A 182 -45.16 5.50 -57.58
C SER A 182 -44.05 6.56 -57.71
N LEU A 183 -42.93 6.35 -58.41
CA LEU A 183 -42.37 5.15 -59.09
C LEU A 183 -40.84 5.35 -59.29
N MET A 184 -40.09 4.30 -59.65
CA MET A 184 -38.69 4.41 -60.11
C MET A 184 -38.64 4.98 -61.55
N PRO A 185 -37.50 5.56 -61.98
CA PRO A 185 -36.41 4.74 -62.54
C PRO A 185 -35.05 4.90 -61.84
#